data_AF-A0A953Y057-F1
#
_entry.id   AF-A0A953Y057-F1
#
_cell.length_a   1.000
_cell.length_b   1.000
_cell.length_c   1.000
_cell.angle_alpha   90.00
_cell.angle_beta   90.00
_cell.angle_gamma   90.00
#
_symmetry.space_group_name_H-M   'P 1'
#
loop_
_entity.id
_entity.type
_entity.pdbx_description
1 polymer ?
#
loop_
_entity_poly.entity_id
_entity_poly.type
_entity_poly.pdbx_seq_one_letter_code
_entity_poly.pdbx_strand_id
1 'polypeptide(L)'
;MNCEALQTAIPDLLYGSLADDEAQAVNAHLAECAGCNRLVDELRPIPGALSKPAPPADLAVALKLAARDELLEQRRRAGRRGPLHLAGTIGLAMCLAVVGFALGVRWEQR
;
A
#
# COMPACT_ATOMS: atom_id res chain seq x y z
N MET A 1 -12.09 -19.84 -18.04
CA MET A 1 -11.15 -20.96 -18.31
C MET A 1 -11.86 -22.29 -18.20
N ASN A 2 -11.27 -23.36 -18.73
CA ASN A 2 -11.78 -24.74 -18.59
C ASN A 2 -11.03 -25.49 -17.48
N CYS A 3 -11.48 -26.72 -17.16
CA CYS A 3 -10.89 -27.53 -16.08
C CYS A 3 -9.42 -27.90 -16.34
N GLU A 4 -9.05 -28.18 -17.59
CA GLU A 4 -7.67 -28.53 -17.97
C GLU A 4 -6.70 -27.37 -17.77
N ALA A 5 -7.11 -26.16 -18.20
CA ALA A 5 -6.35 -24.94 -17.99
C ALA A 5 -6.20 -24.65 -16.49
N LEU A 6 -7.24 -24.83 -15.70
CA LEU A 6 -7.15 -24.69 -14.25
C LEU A 6 -6.16 -25.69 -13.66
N GLN A 7 -6.23 -26.98 -14.00
CA GLN A 7 -5.32 -28.00 -13.47
C GLN A 7 -3.85 -27.66 -13.74
N THR A 8 -3.58 -27.06 -14.90
CA THR A 8 -2.23 -26.58 -15.25
C THR A 8 -1.82 -25.38 -14.41
N ALA A 9 -2.76 -24.51 -14.03
CA ALA A 9 -2.54 -23.32 -13.22
C ALA A 9 -2.49 -23.60 -11.69
N ILE A 10 -2.81 -24.82 -11.23
CA ILE A 10 -2.83 -25.15 -9.79
C ILE A 10 -1.48 -24.91 -9.11
N PRO A 11 -0.32 -25.32 -9.66
CA PRO A 11 0.96 -25.04 -9.03
C PRO A 11 1.17 -23.54 -8.81
N ASP A 12 0.91 -22.72 -9.82
CA ASP A 12 1.08 -21.27 -9.73
C ASP A 12 0.09 -20.63 -8.75
N LEU A 13 -1.14 -21.16 -8.70
CA LEU A 13 -2.13 -20.78 -7.68
C LEU A 13 -1.62 -21.07 -6.26
N LEU A 14 -1.06 -22.26 -6.03
CA LEU A 14 -0.61 -22.71 -4.71
C LEU A 14 0.65 -21.99 -4.22
N TYR A 15 1.53 -21.61 -5.14
CA TYR A 15 2.76 -20.88 -4.82
C TYR A 15 2.64 -19.35 -4.96
N GLY A 16 1.48 -18.85 -5.40
CA GLY A 16 1.20 -17.42 -5.51
C GLY A 16 1.94 -16.72 -6.66
N SER A 17 2.21 -17.44 -7.76
CA SER A 17 2.91 -16.93 -8.96
C SER A 17 1.98 -16.56 -10.12
N LEU A 18 0.67 -16.68 -9.96
CA LEU A 18 -0.31 -16.26 -10.99
C LEU A 18 -0.27 -14.75 -11.23
N ALA A 19 -0.41 -14.37 -12.50
CA ALA A 19 -0.69 -12.99 -12.88
C ALA A 19 -2.12 -12.58 -12.47
N ASP A 20 -2.38 -11.28 -12.35
CA ASP A 20 -3.66 -10.74 -11.84
C ASP A 20 -4.87 -11.19 -12.70
N ASP A 21 -4.70 -11.22 -14.02
CA ASP A 21 -5.71 -11.65 -14.99
C ASP A 21 -5.99 -13.16 -14.89
N GLU A 22 -4.94 -13.96 -14.75
CA GLU A 22 -5.05 -15.41 -14.53
C GLU A 22 -5.71 -15.73 -13.19
N ALA A 23 -5.33 -15.03 -12.13
CA ALA A 23 -5.92 -15.18 -10.80
C ALA A 23 -7.42 -14.88 -10.82
N GLN A 24 -7.84 -13.83 -11.53
CA GLN A 24 -9.26 -13.51 -11.70
C GLN A 24 -10.01 -14.63 -12.42
N ALA A 25 -9.44 -15.15 -13.50
CA ALA A 25 -10.03 -16.23 -14.28
C ALA A 25 -10.09 -17.57 -13.49
N VAL A 26 -9.08 -17.87 -12.67
CA VAL A 26 -9.03 -19.02 -11.76
C VAL A 26 -10.15 -18.89 -10.72
N ASN A 27 -10.24 -17.76 -10.05
CA ASN A 27 -11.25 -17.52 -9.01
C ASN A 27 -12.68 -17.63 -9.55
N ALA A 28 -12.93 -17.10 -10.76
CA ALA A 28 -14.22 -17.23 -11.42
C ALA A 28 -14.58 -18.71 -11.67
N HIS A 29 -13.63 -19.51 -12.17
CA HIS A 29 -13.87 -20.93 -12.43
C HIS A 29 -14.06 -21.74 -11.13
N LEU A 30 -13.29 -21.45 -10.08
CA LEU A 30 -13.42 -22.13 -8.78
C LEU A 30 -14.75 -21.83 -8.08
N ALA A 31 -15.38 -20.69 -8.36
CA ALA A 31 -16.73 -20.36 -7.86
C ALA A 31 -17.82 -21.21 -8.52
N GLU A 32 -17.60 -21.66 -9.76
CA GLU A 32 -18.59 -22.36 -10.57
C GLU A 32 -18.36 -23.87 -10.64
N CYS A 33 -17.14 -24.35 -10.42
CA CYS A 33 -16.78 -25.76 -10.54
C CYS A 33 -16.39 -26.40 -9.20
N ALA A 34 -17.34 -27.12 -8.59
CA ALA A 34 -17.14 -27.82 -7.32
C ALA A 34 -16.04 -28.90 -7.38
N GLY A 35 -15.84 -29.56 -8.52
CA GLY A 35 -14.80 -30.59 -8.66
C GLY A 35 -13.40 -29.99 -8.61
N CYS A 36 -13.20 -28.89 -9.33
CA CYS A 36 -11.98 -28.11 -9.32
C CYS A 36 -11.71 -27.47 -7.96
N ASN A 37 -12.75 -26.94 -7.30
CA ASN A 37 -12.64 -26.38 -5.96
C ASN A 37 -12.16 -27.42 -4.94
N ARG A 38 -12.75 -28.62 -4.95
CA ARG A 38 -12.32 -29.73 -4.10
C ARG A 38 -10.87 -30.13 -4.36
N LEU A 39 -10.47 -30.23 -5.63
CA LEU A 39 -9.09 -30.55 -5.99
C LEU A 39 -8.09 -29.52 -5.44
N VAL A 40 -8.40 -28.22 -5.56
CA VAL A 40 -7.55 -27.16 -4.99
C VAL A 40 -7.50 -27.27 -3.47
N ASP A 41 -8.62 -27.54 -2.81
CA ASP A 41 -8.67 -27.71 -1.35
C ASP A 41 -7.84 -28.91 -0.87
N GLU A 42 -7.85 -30.03 -1.61
CA GLU A 42 -7.03 -31.22 -1.33
C GLU A 42 -5.53 -30.93 -1.49
N LEU A 43 -5.16 -30.09 -2.45
CA LEU A 43 -3.75 -29.76 -2.74
C LEU A 43 -3.21 -28.58 -1.92
N ARG A 44 -4.08 -27.73 -1.35
CA ARG A 44 -3.72 -26.57 -0.54
C ARG A 44 -2.77 -26.85 0.64
N PRO A 45 -2.81 -28.02 1.32
CA PRO A 45 -1.89 -28.32 2.41
C PRO A 45 -0.45 -28.62 1.93
N ILE A 46 -0.25 -28.99 0.66
CA ILE A 46 1.02 -29.52 0.16
C ILE A 46 2.18 -28.52 0.31
N PRO A 47 2.06 -27.23 -0.07
CA PRO A 47 3.15 -26.27 0.12
C PRO A 47 3.56 -26.12 1.59
N GLY A 48 2.62 -26.28 2.52
CA GLY A 48 2.86 -26.22 3.97
C GLY A 48 3.45 -27.49 4.57
N ALA A 49 3.42 -28.62 3.85
CA ALA A 49 4.03 -29.88 4.27
C ALA A 49 5.57 -29.87 4.11
N LEU A 50 6.09 -28.95 3.30
CA LEU A 50 7.54 -28.76 3.17
C LEU A 50 8.08 -28.13 4.45
N SER A 51 9.26 -28.59 4.89
CA SER A 51 9.93 -28.05 6.06
C SER A 51 10.20 -26.56 5.86
N LYS A 52 9.51 -25.71 6.63
CA LYS A 52 9.74 -24.27 6.57
C LYS A 52 11.18 -23.99 7.04
N PRO A 53 11.99 -23.26 6.25
CA PRO A 53 13.32 -22.89 6.70
C PRO A 53 13.20 -22.08 7.98
N ALA A 54 14.04 -22.39 8.97
CA ALA A 54 14.11 -21.61 10.19
C ALA A 54 14.55 -20.18 9.82
N PRO A 55 13.82 -19.13 10.25
CA PRO A 55 14.26 -17.77 10.02
C PRO A 55 15.60 -17.51 10.75
N PRO A 56 16.45 -16.61 10.23
CA PRO A 56 17.64 -16.16 10.95
C PRO A 56 17.28 -15.67 12.37
N ALA A 57 18.12 -15.98 13.35
CA ALA A 57 17.86 -15.68 14.76
C ALA A 57 17.66 -14.17 15.04
N ASP A 58 18.27 -13.32 14.23
CA ASP A 58 18.25 -11.86 14.33
C ASP A 58 17.14 -11.20 13.50
N LEU A 59 16.39 -11.96 12.67
CA LEU A 59 15.38 -11.41 11.76
C LEU A 59 14.33 -10.57 12.51
N ALA A 60 13.88 -11.05 13.66
CA ALA A 60 12.88 -10.35 14.47
C ALA A 60 13.41 -9.00 15.01
N VAL A 61 14.70 -8.92 15.34
CA VAL A 61 15.34 -7.70 15.80
C VAL A 61 15.54 -6.74 14.63
N ALA A 62 16.06 -7.23 13.51
CA ALA A 62 16.27 -6.45 12.30
C ALA A 62 14.97 -5.81 11.79
N LEU A 63 13.87 -6.58 11.76
CA LEU A 63 12.57 -6.07 11.33
C LEU A 63 12.02 -4.97 12.25
N LYS A 64 12.19 -5.12 13.57
CA LYS A 64 11.78 -4.08 14.54
C LYS A 64 12.58 -2.80 14.38
N LEU A 65 13.89 -2.91 14.13
CA LEU A 65 14.75 -1.75 13.89
C LEU A 65 14.35 -1.04 12.59
N ALA A 66 14.16 -1.80 11.49
CA ALA A 66 13.72 -1.24 10.22
C ALA A 66 12.35 -0.54 10.33
N ALA A 67 11.38 -1.16 11.01
CA ALA A 67 10.06 -0.56 11.25
C ALA A 67 10.15 0.72 12.09
N ARG A 68 10.98 0.73 13.14
CA ARG A 68 11.22 1.93 13.95
C ARG A 68 11.79 3.06 13.10
N ASP A 69 12.80 2.75 12.28
CA ASP A 69 13.51 3.75 11.49
C ASP A 69 12.58 4.38 10.43
N GLU A 70 11.75 3.57 9.76
CA GLU A 70 10.70 4.06 8.84
C GLU A 70 9.69 4.98 9.57
N LEU A 71 9.22 4.60 10.75
CA LEU A 71 8.31 5.44 11.54
C LEU A 71 8.94 6.78 11.96
N LEU A 72 10.23 6.78 12.29
CA LEU A 72 10.98 7.99 12.61
C LEU A 72 11.12 8.89 11.38
N GLU A 73 11.40 8.32 10.21
CA GLU A 73 11.44 9.06 8.96
C GLU A 73 10.09 9.69 8.60
N GLN A 74 9.00 8.94 8.71
CA GLN A 74 7.65 9.45 8.48
C GLN A 74 7.33 10.63 9.40
N ARG A 75 7.66 10.52 10.70
CA ARG A 75 7.51 11.64 11.64
C ARG A 75 8.35 12.85 11.26
N ARG A 76 9.61 12.66 10.84
CA ARG A 76 10.47 13.77 10.37
C ARG A 76 9.87 14.47 9.16
N ARG A 77 9.36 13.72 8.18
CA ARG A 77 8.70 14.28 6.98
C ARG A 77 7.44 15.06 7.34
N ALA A 78 6.62 14.54 8.26
CA ALA A 78 5.42 15.22 8.75
C ALA A 78 5.76 16.51 9.52
N GLY A 79 6.72 16.45 10.43
CA GLY A 79 7.15 17.61 11.22
C GLY A 79 7.75 18.74 10.38
N ARG A 80 8.37 18.42 9.24
CA ARG A 80 8.99 19.41 8.34
C ARG A 80 7.98 20.25 7.54
N ARG A 81 6.76 19.74 7.33
CA ARG A 81 5.70 20.46 6.60
C ARG A 81 4.89 21.41 7.50
N GLY A 82 4.73 21.07 8.78
CA GLY A 82 3.89 21.83 9.72
C GLY A 82 4.21 23.34 9.84
N PRO A 83 5.44 23.74 10.21
CA PRO A 83 5.73 25.14 10.49
C PRO A 83 5.91 25.99 9.22
N LEU A 84 6.31 25.40 8.09
CA LEU A 84 6.50 26.15 6.84
C LEU A 84 5.16 26.63 6.25
N HIS A 85 4.13 25.78 6.27
CA HIS A 85 2.81 26.18 5.77
C HIS A 85 2.15 27.26 6.66
N LEU A 86 2.36 27.19 7.98
CA LEU A 86 1.88 28.22 8.91
C LEU A 86 2.62 29.55 8.69
N ALA A 87 3.95 29.53 8.56
CA ALA A 87 4.71 30.75 8.28
C ALA A 87 4.32 31.38 6.92
N GLY A 88 4.13 30.56 5.88
CA GLY A 88 3.71 31.04 4.56
C GLY A 88 2.32 31.66 4.54
N THR A 89 1.35 31.06 5.24
CA THR A 89 -0.03 31.59 5.32
C THR A 89 -0.11 32.89 6.09
N ILE A 90 0.60 33.01 7.22
CA ILE A 90 0.68 34.25 7.99
C ILE A 90 1.30 35.38 7.15
N GLY A 91 2.42 35.11 6.47
CA GLY A 91 3.08 36.08 5.62
C GLY A 91 2.18 36.59 4.48
N LEU A 92 1.50 35.67 3.77
CA LEU A 92 0.56 36.02 2.70
C LEU A 92 -0.60 36.88 3.21
N ALA A 93 -1.22 36.51 4.33
CA ALA A 93 -2.32 37.26 4.93
C ALA A 93 -1.89 38.70 5.31
N MET A 94 -0.68 38.85 5.87
CA MET A 94 -0.12 40.15 6.21
C MET A 94 0.11 41.02 4.96
N CYS A 95 0.64 40.44 3.88
CA CYS A 95 0.80 41.14 2.60
C CYS A 95 -0.53 41.60 2.01
N LEU A 96 -1.57 40.74 2.03
CA LEU A 96 -2.90 41.09 1.53
C LEU A 96 -3.54 42.21 2.35
N ALA A 97 -3.38 42.20 3.68
CA ALA A 97 -3.87 43.26 4.55
C ALA A 97 -3.20 44.61 4.26
N VAL A 98 -1.86 44.63 4.06
CA VAL A 98 -1.12 45.85 3.73
C VAL A 98 -1.53 46.38 2.36
N VAL A 99 -1.65 45.52 1.34
CA VAL A 99 -2.08 45.91 0.00
C VAL A 99 -3.52 46.42 0.00
N GLY A 100 -4.43 45.73 0.70
CA GLY A 100 -5.82 46.16 0.85
C GLY A 100 -5.94 47.52 1.54
N PHE A 101 -5.18 47.74 2.62
CA PHE A 101 -5.13 49.02 3.32
C PHE A 101 -4.59 50.14 2.42
N ALA A 102 -3.49 49.91 1.72
CA ALA A 102 -2.90 50.91 0.81
C ALA A 102 -3.85 51.27 -0.35
N LEU A 103 -4.58 50.30 -0.90
CA LEU A 103 -5.56 50.53 -1.94
C LEU A 103 -6.80 51.28 -1.41
N GLY A 104 -7.29 50.93 -0.22
CA GLY A 104 -8.42 51.62 0.42
C GLY A 104 -8.12 53.09 0.71
N VAL A 105 -6.96 53.39 1.30
CA VAL A 105 -6.52 54.76 1.58
C VAL A 105 -6.41 55.60 0.29
N ARG A 106 -6.04 54.97 -0.84
CA ARG A 106 -5.93 55.65 -2.14
C ARG A 106 -7.28 55.95 -2.79
N TRP A 107 -8.33 55.19 -2.48
CA TRP A 107 -9.69 55.43 -2.98
C TRP A 107 -10.39 56.55 -2.22
N GLU A 108 -10.13 56.71 -0.92
CA GLU A 108 -10.71 57.78 -0.09
C GLU A 108 -10.20 59.19 -0.48
N GLN A 109 -9.05 59.28 -1.15
CA GLN A 109 -8.42 60.56 -1.54
C GLN A 109 -8.80 61.08 -2.94
N ARG A 110 -9.67 60.38 -3.69
CA ARG A 110 -10.16 60.81 -5.00
C ARG A 110 -11.61 61.24 -4.92
#